data_AF-A0A6A6YYS5-F1
#
_entry.id   AF-A0A6A6YYS5-F1
#
_cell.length_a   1.000
_cell.length_b   1.000
_cell.length_c   1.000
_cell.angle_alpha   90.00
_cell.angle_beta   90.00
_cell.angle_gamma   90.00
#
_symmetry.space_group_name_H-M   'P 1'
#
loop_
_entity.id
_entity.type
_entity.pdbx_description
1 polymer ?
#
loop_
_entity_poly.entity_id
_entity_poly.type
_entity_poly.pdbx_seq_one_letter_code
_entity_poly.pdbx_strand_id
1 'polypeptide(L)'
;MDKLPAVSGLAQSFLENMKLMNGEPDVYLAGLWKGDLIPSLLRCVVGWDHTKPSEYRAPSWSWASINGRIKFEKLGYVHRLESQISINEISCTPVSSLDPTGAVKTGRLVVTGPLTAVQLVVLDGYRSSDPCDGPMVMFSERNPAHFIRGPSLKSYEVSFDIALPPSLRAGAWCCGCWRTGYECSACSFDFDETSQFFCLELCTTKLGTTYYLLLKRSRTIQDAFEKVGVGRIRGGVMQRDGLFGNAEEVTLTII
;
A
#
# COMPACT_ATOMS: atom_id res chain seq x y z
N MET A 1 -16.42 7.85 12.25
CA MET A 1 -16.94 8.68 11.13
C MET A 1 -17.03 7.81 9.89
N ASP A 2 -18.22 7.78 9.29
CA ASP A 2 -18.61 6.87 8.21
C ASP A 2 -18.25 7.44 6.85
N LYS A 3 -17.15 6.93 6.26
CA LYS A 3 -16.61 7.43 4.99
C LYS A 3 -17.41 6.93 3.78
N LEU A 4 -17.71 5.63 3.71
CA LEU A 4 -18.39 5.04 2.56
C LEU A 4 -19.86 5.49 2.45
N PRO A 5 -20.68 5.46 3.53
CA PRO A 5 -22.04 5.98 3.47
C PRO A 5 -22.13 7.45 3.04
N ALA A 6 -21.17 8.29 3.46
CA ALA A 6 -21.15 9.70 3.12
C ALA A 6 -20.99 9.99 1.61
N VAL A 7 -20.41 9.06 0.85
CA VAL A 7 -20.21 9.19 -0.61
C VAL A 7 -21.06 8.21 -1.43
N SER A 8 -21.87 7.38 -0.77
CA SER A 8 -22.67 6.31 -1.37
C SER A 8 -23.57 6.82 -2.50
N GLY A 9 -24.28 7.94 -2.28
CA GLY A 9 -25.19 8.53 -3.26
C GLY A 9 -24.49 9.01 -4.55
N LEU A 10 -23.26 9.51 -4.45
CA LEU A 10 -22.45 9.86 -5.62
C LEU A 10 -22.05 8.60 -6.40
N ALA A 11 -21.66 7.54 -5.69
CA ALA A 11 -21.33 6.26 -6.32
C ALA A 11 -22.54 5.63 -7.01
N GLN A 12 -23.73 5.71 -6.40
CA GLN A 12 -25.00 5.22 -7.00
C GLN A 12 -25.33 5.99 -8.27
N SER A 13 -25.29 7.33 -8.22
CA SER A 13 -25.54 8.17 -9.40
C SER A 13 -24.58 7.85 -10.55
N PHE A 14 -23.31 7.57 -10.25
CA PHE A 14 -22.33 7.18 -11.27
C PHE A 14 -22.66 5.83 -11.91
N LEU A 15 -23.02 4.82 -11.11
CA LEU A 15 -23.45 3.51 -11.59
C LEU A 15 -24.72 3.59 -12.46
N GLU A 16 -25.69 4.41 -12.05
CA GLU A 16 -26.91 4.66 -12.81
C GLU A 16 -26.60 5.31 -14.17
N ASN A 17 -25.76 6.34 -14.19
CA ASN A 17 -25.35 7.00 -15.42
C ASN A 17 -24.60 6.07 -16.37
N MET A 18 -23.76 5.15 -15.87
CA MET A 18 -23.10 4.14 -16.69
C MET A 18 -24.09 3.19 -17.37
N LYS A 19 -25.12 2.74 -16.65
CA LYS A 19 -26.19 1.88 -17.20
C LYS A 19 -26.94 2.59 -18.33
N LEU A 20 -27.18 3.90 -18.20
CA LEU A 20 -27.85 4.70 -19.22
C LEU A 20 -27.06 4.84 -20.53
N MET A 21 -25.72 4.69 -20.47
CA MET A 21 -24.84 4.79 -21.65
C MET A 21 -24.68 3.46 -22.43
N ASN A 22 -25.56 2.47 -22.21
CA ASN A 22 -25.51 1.13 -22.81
C ASN A 22 -24.19 0.35 -22.58
N GLY A 23 -23.38 0.77 -21.60
CA GLY A 23 -22.21 0.01 -21.17
C GLY A 23 -22.55 -0.93 -20.00
N GLU A 24 -21.79 -2.02 -19.84
CA GLU A 24 -21.80 -2.75 -18.59
C GLU A 24 -21.26 -1.82 -17.48
N PRO A 25 -22.03 -1.58 -16.40
CA PRO A 25 -21.57 -0.72 -15.31
C PRO A 25 -20.37 -1.38 -14.61
N ASP A 26 -19.37 -0.57 -14.26
CA ASP A 26 -18.23 -1.03 -13.47
C ASP A 26 -18.67 -1.47 -12.06
N VAL A 27 -17.84 -2.25 -11.37
CA VAL A 27 -18.14 -2.77 -10.04
C VAL A 27 -17.55 -1.85 -8.98
N TYR A 28 -18.40 -1.33 -8.09
CA TYR A 28 -17.99 -0.53 -6.94
C TYR A 28 -17.66 -1.41 -5.72
N LEU A 29 -16.48 -1.21 -5.15
CA LEU A 29 -15.87 -2.09 -4.15
C LEU A 29 -15.30 -1.24 -3.01
N ALA A 30 -16.11 -1.03 -1.97
CA ALA A 30 -15.73 -0.32 -0.75
C ALA A 30 -14.96 0.99 -1.02
N GLY A 31 -15.44 1.84 -1.93
CA GLY A 31 -14.78 3.11 -2.24
C GLY A 31 -13.91 3.11 -3.49
N LEU A 32 -13.66 1.95 -4.11
CA LEU A 32 -12.86 1.80 -5.34
C LEU A 32 -13.70 1.25 -6.49
N TRP A 33 -13.22 1.47 -7.72
CA TRP A 33 -13.82 0.92 -8.94
C TRP A 33 -12.97 -0.24 -9.46
N LYS A 34 -13.60 -1.34 -9.88
CA LYS A 34 -12.88 -2.53 -10.36
C LYS A 34 -12.03 -2.22 -11.61
N GLY A 35 -12.53 -1.39 -12.52
CA GLY A 35 -11.82 -0.98 -13.73
C GLY A 35 -10.57 -0.13 -13.47
N ASP A 36 -10.46 0.51 -12.30
CA ASP A 36 -9.33 1.35 -11.89
C ASP A 36 -8.65 0.83 -10.61
N LEU A 37 -8.80 -0.47 -10.32
CA LEU A 37 -8.42 -1.02 -9.02
C LEU A 37 -6.91 -0.92 -8.76
N ILE A 38 -6.08 -1.34 -9.71
CA ILE A 38 -4.62 -1.38 -9.54
C ILE A 38 -4.03 -0.03 -9.12
N PRO A 39 -4.23 1.08 -9.87
CA PRO A 39 -3.72 2.38 -9.44
C PRO A 39 -4.41 2.86 -8.16
N SER A 40 -5.67 2.52 -7.94
CA SER A 40 -6.39 2.85 -6.71
C SER A 40 -5.82 2.18 -5.45
N LEU A 41 -5.24 0.98 -5.57
CA LEU A 41 -4.56 0.29 -4.47
C LEU A 41 -3.28 1.02 -4.01
N LEU A 42 -2.70 1.89 -4.84
CA LEU A 42 -1.52 2.69 -4.52
C LEU A 42 -1.81 3.93 -3.70
N ARG A 43 -3.03 4.05 -3.15
CA ARG A 43 -3.36 5.10 -2.20
C ARG A 43 -2.36 5.13 -1.03
N CYS A 44 -1.99 6.33 -0.63
CA CYS A 44 -1.19 6.59 0.57
C CYS A 44 -1.86 7.63 1.44
N VAL A 45 -1.43 7.69 2.69
CA VAL A 45 -1.87 8.67 3.67
C VAL A 45 -0.84 9.78 3.73
N VAL A 46 -1.31 11.02 3.67
CA VAL A 46 -0.46 12.23 3.70
C VAL A 46 -0.49 12.82 5.10
N GLY A 47 0.68 13.20 5.60
CA GLY A 47 0.83 13.73 6.94
C GLY A 47 0.82 12.65 8.03
N TRP A 48 0.95 13.09 9.28
CA TRP A 48 1.25 12.24 10.43
C TRP A 48 0.08 12.14 11.42
N ASP A 49 -0.99 12.90 11.18
CA ASP A 49 -2.22 12.95 11.97
C ASP A 49 -3.24 11.89 11.54
N HIS A 50 -2.76 10.70 11.19
CA HIS A 50 -3.60 9.61 10.71
C HIS A 50 -3.70 8.44 11.69
N THR A 51 -4.85 7.79 11.73
CA THR A 51 -5.15 6.71 12.69
C THR A 51 -5.96 5.59 12.06
N LYS A 52 -5.74 4.35 12.51
CA LYS A 52 -6.65 3.24 12.23
C LYS A 52 -7.92 3.43 13.08
N PRO A 53 -9.13 3.35 12.49
CA PRO A 53 -10.37 3.31 13.26
C PRO A 53 -10.36 2.18 14.28
N SER A 54 -11.01 2.38 15.43
CA SER A 54 -11.15 1.37 16.48
C SER A 54 -12.03 0.19 16.06
N GLU A 55 -12.98 0.43 15.15
CA GLU A 55 -13.90 -0.56 14.62
C GLU A 55 -13.67 -0.76 13.12
N TYR A 56 -14.00 -1.95 12.62
CA TYR A 56 -13.92 -2.24 11.20
C TYR A 56 -14.87 -1.33 10.41
N ARG A 57 -14.36 -0.66 9.38
CA ARG A 57 -15.13 0.25 8.51
C ARG A 57 -15.06 -0.14 7.03
N ALA A 58 -13.92 -0.63 6.60
CA ALA A 58 -13.63 -0.96 5.21
C ALA A 58 -12.40 -1.88 5.17
N PRO A 59 -12.23 -2.68 4.11
CA PRO A 59 -11.06 -3.53 3.96
C PRO A 59 -9.78 -2.71 3.88
N SER A 60 -8.63 -3.26 4.30
CA SER A 60 -7.38 -2.50 4.43
C SER A 60 -6.90 -1.87 3.12
N TRP A 61 -7.26 -2.44 1.97
CA TRP A 61 -6.93 -1.88 0.66
C TRP A 61 -7.79 -0.66 0.29
N SER A 62 -8.95 -0.45 0.91
CA SER A 62 -9.82 0.72 0.69
C SER A 62 -9.25 1.99 1.31
N TRP A 63 -9.45 3.15 0.66
CA TRP A 63 -9.12 4.47 1.22
C TRP A 63 -9.96 4.82 2.46
N ALA A 64 -11.10 4.16 2.62
CA ALA A 64 -11.94 4.30 3.78
C ALA A 64 -11.40 3.52 4.99
N SER A 65 -10.35 2.72 4.88
CA SER A 65 -9.84 1.95 6.04
C SER A 65 -9.13 2.81 7.10
N ILE A 66 -8.65 4.02 6.75
CA ILE A 66 -7.82 4.87 7.65
C ILE A 66 -8.45 6.24 7.83
N ASN A 67 -8.28 6.87 8.99
CA ASN A 67 -8.58 8.28 9.21
C ASN A 67 -7.36 9.12 8.84
N GLY A 68 -7.52 10.10 7.97
CA GLY A 68 -6.40 10.90 7.47
C GLY A 68 -6.65 11.40 6.05
N ARG A 69 -5.73 12.23 5.56
CA ARG A 69 -5.74 12.76 4.20
C ARG A 69 -5.23 11.68 3.25
N ILE A 70 -6.05 11.28 2.28
CA ILE A 70 -5.68 10.26 1.30
C ILE A 70 -5.19 10.94 0.02
N LYS A 71 -4.09 10.44 -0.52
CA LYS A 71 -3.58 10.79 -1.84
C LYS A 71 -3.56 9.54 -2.71
N PHE A 72 -4.08 9.67 -3.92
CA PHE A 72 -3.94 8.67 -4.97
C PHE A 72 -2.74 9.04 -5.83
N GLU A 73 -1.95 8.03 -6.22
CA GLU A 73 -0.86 8.26 -7.16
C GLU A 73 -1.45 8.69 -8.50
N LYS A 74 -1.01 9.84 -9.02
CA LYS A 74 -1.50 10.38 -10.28
C LYS A 74 -0.81 9.68 -11.45
N LEU A 75 -1.04 8.38 -11.58
CA LEU A 75 -0.47 7.58 -12.66
C LEU A 75 -1.13 7.91 -14.01
N GLY A 76 -2.36 8.44 -14.01
CA GLY A 76 -3.04 9.00 -15.18
C GLY A 76 -3.19 8.04 -16.37
N TYR A 77 -3.95 8.46 -17.38
CA TYR A 77 -4.01 7.75 -18.67
C TYR A 77 -2.67 7.74 -19.44
N VAL A 78 -1.70 8.52 -18.99
CA VAL A 78 -0.42 8.79 -19.67
C VAL A 78 0.62 7.71 -19.38
N HIS A 79 0.60 7.10 -18.20
CA HIS A 79 1.49 5.99 -17.86
C HIS A 79 0.74 4.68 -18.12
N ARG A 80 1.00 4.02 -19.26
CA ARG A 80 0.61 2.61 -19.40
C ARG A 80 1.28 1.84 -18.25
N LEU A 81 0.44 1.29 -17.37
CA LEU A 81 0.85 0.45 -16.26
C LEU A 81 0.87 -0.99 -16.75
N GLU A 82 1.98 -1.67 -16.50
CA GLU A 82 2.10 -3.11 -16.69
C GLU A 82 1.85 -3.76 -15.32
N SER A 83 0.67 -4.36 -15.17
CA SER A 83 0.33 -5.07 -13.95
C SER A 83 1.30 -6.24 -13.73
N GLN A 84 1.75 -6.39 -12.49
CA GLN A 84 2.56 -7.52 -12.03
C GLN A 84 1.73 -8.51 -11.20
N ILE A 85 0.41 -8.31 -11.13
CA ILE A 85 -0.51 -9.19 -10.41
C ILE A 85 -1.65 -9.65 -11.30
N SER A 86 -2.23 -10.80 -10.97
CA SER A 86 -3.52 -11.25 -11.46
C SER A 86 -4.55 -11.14 -10.34
N ILE A 87 -5.71 -10.54 -10.62
CA ILE A 87 -6.83 -10.48 -9.66
C ILE A 87 -7.68 -11.73 -9.86
N ASN A 88 -7.58 -12.69 -8.94
CA ASN A 88 -8.33 -13.96 -9.00
C ASN A 88 -9.76 -13.77 -8.51
N GLU A 89 -9.95 -13.00 -7.43
CA GLU A 89 -11.26 -12.72 -6.83
C GLU A 89 -11.25 -11.33 -6.20
N ILE A 90 -12.35 -10.59 -6.33
CA ILE A 90 -12.58 -9.40 -5.51
C ILE A 90 -14.06 -9.28 -5.16
N SER A 91 -14.35 -9.04 -3.89
CA SER A 91 -15.71 -8.94 -3.39
C SER A 91 -15.81 -8.05 -2.15
N CYS A 92 -17.00 -7.48 -1.93
CA CYS A 92 -17.36 -6.76 -0.72
C CYS A 92 -18.78 -7.15 -0.34
N THR A 93 -19.03 -7.35 0.96
CA THR A 93 -20.40 -7.58 1.47
C THR A 93 -20.92 -6.29 2.06
N PRO A 94 -21.99 -5.68 1.50
CA PRO A 94 -22.56 -4.46 2.06
C PRO A 94 -23.25 -4.71 3.40
N VAL A 95 -23.34 -3.68 4.24
CA VAL A 95 -24.10 -3.72 5.50
C VAL A 95 -25.59 -3.86 5.22
N SER A 96 -26.08 -3.12 4.22
CA SER A 96 -27.46 -3.11 3.77
C SER A 96 -27.52 -3.45 2.28
N SER A 97 -28.38 -4.39 1.90
CA SER A 97 -28.63 -4.69 0.48
C SER A 97 -29.31 -3.54 -0.26
N LEU A 98 -29.92 -2.60 0.46
CA LEU A 98 -30.55 -1.40 -0.10
C LEU A 98 -29.53 -0.33 -0.48
N ASP A 99 -28.32 -0.39 0.07
CA ASP A 99 -27.23 0.54 -0.22
C ASP A 99 -25.92 -0.23 -0.47
N PRO A 100 -25.78 -0.84 -1.67
CA PRO A 100 -24.60 -1.63 -2.01
C PRO A 100 -23.31 -0.80 -2.16
N THR A 101 -23.41 0.53 -2.24
CA THR A 101 -22.26 1.45 -2.31
C THR A 101 -21.92 2.10 -0.96
N GLY A 102 -22.69 1.82 0.07
CA GLY A 102 -22.51 2.34 1.42
C GLY A 102 -21.50 1.56 2.25
N ALA A 103 -21.80 1.42 3.54
CA ALA A 103 -20.95 0.69 4.48
C ALA A 103 -20.83 -0.79 4.09
N VAL A 104 -19.67 -1.39 4.36
CA VAL A 104 -19.39 -2.81 4.10
C VAL A 104 -19.13 -3.56 5.39
N LYS A 105 -19.58 -4.81 5.47
CA LYS A 105 -19.30 -5.75 6.57
C LYS A 105 -17.93 -6.40 6.41
N THR A 106 -17.56 -6.72 5.17
CA THR A 106 -16.31 -7.40 4.81
C THR A 106 -15.88 -7.00 3.40
N GLY A 107 -14.60 -7.14 3.11
CA GLY A 107 -14.04 -7.01 1.78
C GLY A 107 -12.89 -7.99 1.60
N ARG A 108 -12.74 -8.52 0.38
CA ARG A 108 -11.73 -9.53 0.07
C ARG A 108 -11.16 -9.27 -1.32
N LEU A 109 -9.84 -9.30 -1.42
CA LEU A 109 -9.09 -9.23 -2.67
C LEU A 109 -8.11 -10.40 -2.71
N VAL A 110 -8.34 -11.35 -3.60
CA VAL A 110 -7.43 -12.48 -3.85
C VAL A 110 -6.62 -12.18 -5.10
N VAL A 111 -5.30 -12.18 -4.94
CA VAL A 111 -4.36 -11.83 -6.01
C VAL A 111 -3.23 -12.85 -6.08
N THR A 112 -2.76 -13.12 -7.28
CA THR A 112 -1.52 -13.85 -7.55
C THR A 112 -0.46 -12.85 -8.03
N GLY A 113 0.73 -12.90 -7.46
CA GLY A 113 1.85 -12.07 -7.92
C GLY A 113 3.14 -12.28 -7.12
N PRO A 114 4.22 -11.55 -7.49
CA PRO A 114 5.52 -11.65 -6.83
C PRO A 114 5.49 -11.08 -5.41
N LEU A 115 5.74 -11.93 -4.42
CA LEU A 115 5.82 -11.55 -3.01
C LEU A 115 7.23 -11.77 -2.48
N THR A 116 7.75 -10.81 -1.73
CA THR A 116 9.02 -10.95 -1.02
C THR A 116 8.87 -10.53 0.44
N ALA A 117 9.53 -11.24 1.33
CA ALA A 117 9.58 -10.87 2.73
C ALA A 117 10.52 -9.70 2.98
N VAL A 118 10.14 -8.82 3.91
CA VAL A 118 10.94 -7.63 4.23
C VAL A 118 11.00 -7.37 5.73
N GLN A 119 12.12 -6.81 6.17
CA GLN A 119 12.26 -6.19 7.48
C GLN A 119 11.85 -4.71 7.39
N LEU A 120 11.18 -4.19 8.43
CA LEU A 120 10.76 -2.80 8.53
C LEU A 120 11.45 -2.12 9.72
N VAL A 121 12.00 -0.93 9.50
CA VAL A 121 12.56 -0.07 10.54
C VAL A 121 11.96 1.33 10.46
N VAL A 122 11.74 1.92 11.62
CA VAL A 122 11.24 3.28 11.79
C VAL A 122 12.36 4.13 12.38
N LEU A 123 12.91 5.05 11.58
CA LEU A 123 14.04 5.91 11.95
C LEU A 123 13.55 7.24 12.51
N ASP A 124 13.97 7.58 13.73
CA ASP A 124 13.70 8.89 14.33
C ASP A 124 14.62 9.99 13.76
N GLY A 125 14.13 11.24 13.76
CA GLY A 125 14.94 12.43 13.48
C GLY A 125 15.42 12.58 12.03
N TYR A 126 14.81 11.87 11.09
CA TYR A 126 15.11 11.97 9.67
C TYR A 126 14.18 12.96 8.97
N ARG A 127 14.69 13.68 7.95
CA ARG A 127 13.82 14.41 7.03
C ARG A 127 13.29 13.40 6.02
N SER A 128 12.12 12.84 6.32
CA SER A 128 11.39 11.99 5.38
C SER A 128 11.35 12.64 4.00
N SER A 129 11.74 11.89 2.98
CA SER A 129 11.48 12.25 1.59
C SER A 129 10.24 11.50 1.10
N ASP A 130 9.22 11.40 1.99
CA ASP A 130 8.04 10.58 1.79
C ASP A 130 7.56 10.75 0.34
N PRO A 131 7.54 9.66 -0.45
CA PRO A 131 7.07 9.69 -1.82
C PRO A 131 5.72 10.41 -2.01
N CYS A 132 4.88 10.41 -0.97
CA CYS A 132 3.56 10.99 -0.94
C CYS A 132 3.50 12.44 -0.47
N ASP A 133 4.50 12.91 0.29
CA ASP A 133 4.62 14.31 0.67
C ASP A 133 5.09 15.10 -0.56
N GLY A 134 4.20 15.94 -1.10
CA GLY A 134 4.53 16.78 -2.25
C GLY A 134 5.66 17.77 -1.93
N PRO A 135 6.17 18.51 -2.94
CA PRO A 135 7.28 19.45 -2.77
C PRO A 135 7.02 20.60 -1.78
N MET A 136 5.80 20.74 -1.24
CA MET A 136 5.39 21.78 -0.31
C MET A 136 5.53 21.39 1.17
N VAL A 137 5.84 20.14 1.52
CA VAL A 137 6.06 19.73 2.93
C VAL A 137 7.54 19.92 3.33
N MET A 138 8.17 21.02 2.89
CA MET A 138 9.58 21.32 3.18
C MET A 138 9.87 21.69 4.65
N PHE A 139 8.84 21.80 5.50
CA PHE A 139 8.96 22.34 6.86
C PHE A 139 8.48 21.41 7.98
N SER A 140 8.15 20.14 7.73
CA SER A 140 7.78 19.26 8.85
C SER A 140 9.03 18.75 9.57
N GLU A 141 9.21 19.20 10.80
CA GLU A 141 10.25 18.76 11.72
C GLU A 141 10.21 17.24 11.92
N ARG A 142 11.37 16.58 11.82
CA ARG A 142 11.74 15.31 12.50
C ARG A 142 10.69 14.19 12.52
N ASN A 143 9.92 14.00 11.45
CA ASN A 143 8.99 12.89 11.42
C ASN A 143 9.71 11.55 11.13
N PRO A 144 9.29 10.46 11.76
CA PRO A 144 9.97 9.19 11.63
C PRO A 144 9.82 8.61 10.21
N ALA A 145 10.92 8.24 9.57
CA ALA A 145 10.87 7.64 8.24
C ALA A 145 10.85 6.11 8.31
N HIS A 146 10.09 5.51 7.40
CA HIS A 146 9.89 4.06 7.33
C HIS A 146 10.77 3.49 6.23
N PHE A 147 11.66 2.57 6.59
CA PHE A 147 12.54 1.88 5.65
C PHE A 147 12.28 0.40 5.68
N ILE A 148 12.28 -0.21 4.50
CA ILE A 148 12.24 -1.66 4.35
C ILE A 148 13.51 -2.20 3.71
N ARG A 149 13.80 -3.47 3.98
CA ARG A 149 14.87 -4.24 3.34
C ARG A 149 14.44 -5.66 3.07
N GLY A 150 14.78 -6.15 1.88
CA GLY A 150 14.75 -7.58 1.56
C GLY A 150 16.14 -8.22 1.64
N PRO A 151 16.31 -9.44 1.11
CA PRO A 151 17.56 -10.19 1.15
C PRO A 151 18.77 -9.48 0.52
N SER A 152 18.56 -8.55 -0.42
CA SER A 152 19.63 -7.79 -1.05
C SER A 152 20.23 -6.68 -0.16
N LEU A 153 19.69 -6.46 1.05
CA LEU A 153 20.09 -5.43 2.02
C LEU A 153 19.98 -3.97 1.51
N LYS A 154 19.52 -3.77 0.28
CA LYS A 154 19.17 -2.45 -0.25
C LYS A 154 17.96 -1.91 0.52
N SER A 155 18.08 -0.68 1.03
CA SER A 155 17.02 0.01 1.75
C SER A 155 16.09 0.74 0.79
N TYR A 156 14.80 0.71 1.10
CA TYR A 156 13.77 1.46 0.38
C TYR A 156 12.89 2.21 1.37
N GLU A 157 12.75 3.52 1.17
CA GLU A 157 11.79 4.34 1.92
C GLU A 157 10.37 4.01 1.44
N VAL A 158 9.44 3.87 2.39
CA VAL A 158 8.04 3.52 2.12
C VAL A 158 7.10 4.50 2.82
N SER A 159 5.94 4.73 2.21
CA SER A 159 4.84 5.43 2.87
C SER A 159 4.03 4.41 3.65
N PHE A 160 4.00 4.56 4.97
CA PHE A 160 3.30 3.63 5.86
C PHE A 160 1.95 4.22 6.28
N ASP A 161 0.92 3.40 6.28
CA ASP A 161 -0.48 3.81 6.45
C ASP A 161 -0.84 4.14 7.93
N ILE A 162 0.03 3.79 8.89
CA ILE A 162 -0.16 3.97 10.34
C ILE A 162 1.16 4.34 11.02
N ALA A 163 1.25 5.52 11.65
CA ALA A 163 2.42 5.89 12.43
C ALA A 163 2.84 4.80 13.44
N LEU A 164 4.07 4.31 13.29
CA LEU A 164 4.72 3.39 14.23
C LEU A 164 5.71 4.16 15.10
N PRO A 165 5.93 3.74 16.36
CA PRO A 165 6.98 4.34 17.18
C PRO A 165 8.36 4.03 16.55
N PRO A 166 9.35 4.93 16.73
CA PRO A 166 10.70 4.68 16.22
C PRO A 166 11.29 3.40 16.80
N SER A 167 11.77 2.52 15.91
CA SER A 167 12.47 1.30 16.29
C SER A 167 13.99 1.46 16.29
N LEU A 168 14.51 2.50 15.63
CA LEU A 168 15.94 2.81 15.62
C LEU A 168 16.16 4.34 15.77
N ARG A 169 16.97 4.70 16.78
CA ARG A 169 17.29 6.10 17.08
C ARG A 169 18.38 6.64 16.15
N ALA A 170 18.31 7.93 15.84
CA ALA A 170 19.41 8.62 15.16
C ALA A 170 20.72 8.45 15.94
N GLY A 171 21.80 8.11 15.23
CA GLY A 171 23.13 7.90 15.83
C GLY A 171 23.39 6.47 16.32
N ALA A 172 22.41 5.57 16.29
CA ALA A 172 22.67 4.14 16.48
C ALA A 172 23.60 3.62 15.38
N TRP A 173 24.48 2.65 15.72
CA TRP A 173 25.52 2.13 14.84
C TRP A 173 25.02 1.73 13.44
N CYS A 174 23.86 1.07 13.34
CA CYS A 174 23.29 0.62 12.06
C CYS A 174 22.38 1.65 11.37
N CYS A 175 22.16 2.84 11.94
CA CYS A 175 21.29 3.86 11.35
C CYS A 175 21.82 4.34 9.99
N GLY A 176 23.14 4.49 9.84
CA GLY A 176 23.79 4.81 8.57
C GLY A 176 23.53 3.74 7.51
N CYS A 177 23.73 2.46 7.87
CA CYS A 177 23.44 1.29 7.02
C CYS A 177 22.00 1.40 6.48
N TRP A 178 21.00 1.53 7.35
CA TRP A 178 19.58 1.60 6.95
C TRP A 178 19.25 2.80 6.06
N ARG A 179 19.97 3.91 6.19
CA ARG A 179 19.75 5.10 5.36
C ARG A 179 20.32 4.96 3.95
N THR A 180 21.55 4.47 3.82
CA THR A 180 22.27 4.47 2.53
C THR A 180 22.07 3.18 1.73
N GLY A 181 21.66 2.09 2.37
CA GLY A 181 21.46 0.80 1.70
C GLY A 181 22.76 0.01 1.44
N TYR A 182 23.93 0.47 1.90
CA TYR A 182 25.23 -0.16 1.61
C TYR A 182 26.18 -0.19 2.84
N GLU A 183 27.16 -1.11 2.78
CA GLU A 183 28.41 -1.15 3.56
C GLU A 183 28.27 -1.21 5.09
N CYS A 184 27.66 -2.27 5.59
CA CYS A 184 27.87 -2.68 6.98
C CYS A 184 28.11 -4.18 7.04
N SER A 185 29.31 -4.58 7.45
CA SER A 185 29.69 -5.99 7.65
C SER A 185 28.90 -6.69 8.76
N ALA A 186 28.17 -5.93 9.58
CA ALA A 186 27.32 -6.43 10.66
C ALA A 186 25.82 -6.43 10.32
N CYS A 187 25.40 -5.94 9.14
CA CYS A 187 24.00 -5.98 8.72
C CYS A 187 23.71 -7.36 8.09
N SER A 188 22.85 -8.18 8.71
CA SER A 188 22.29 -9.41 8.14
C SER A 188 20.81 -9.24 7.80
N PHE A 189 20.33 -10.01 6.82
CA PHE A 189 18.90 -10.23 6.62
C PHE A 189 18.59 -11.64 7.11
N ASP A 190 18.12 -11.72 8.34
CA ASP A 190 17.60 -12.96 8.90
C ASP A 190 16.08 -12.95 8.69
N PHE A 191 15.64 -13.76 7.73
CA PHE A 191 14.22 -14.05 7.58
C PHE A 191 13.81 -14.99 8.70
N ASP A 192 13.35 -14.41 9.80
CA ASP A 192 12.67 -15.15 10.85
C ASP A 192 11.21 -15.39 10.43
N GLU A 193 10.60 -16.50 10.86
CA GLU A 193 9.15 -16.75 10.71
C GLU A 193 8.31 -15.63 11.37
N THR A 194 8.93 -14.82 12.23
CA THR A 194 8.36 -13.59 12.80
C THR A 194 8.34 -12.40 11.85
N SER A 195 8.88 -12.52 10.63
CA SER A 195 8.81 -11.51 9.56
C SER A 195 7.37 -11.09 9.29
N GLN A 196 6.97 -9.98 9.91
CA GLN A 196 5.56 -9.56 9.88
C GLN A 196 5.17 -8.90 8.56
N PHE A 197 6.15 -8.52 7.73
CA PHE A 197 5.95 -7.65 6.58
C PHE A 197 6.42 -8.26 5.26
N PHE A 198 5.68 -7.96 4.21
CA PHE A 198 5.89 -8.47 2.87
C PHE A 198 5.65 -7.37 1.85
N CYS A 199 6.39 -7.40 0.75
CA CYS A 199 6.14 -6.54 -0.40
C CYS A 199 5.56 -7.37 -1.54
N LEU A 200 4.41 -6.93 -2.06
CA LEU A 200 3.77 -7.49 -3.25
C LEU A 200 4.01 -6.52 -4.41
N GLU A 201 4.71 -6.97 -5.44
CA GLU A 201 4.93 -6.18 -6.65
C GLU A 201 3.60 -5.96 -7.37
N LEU A 202 3.18 -4.71 -7.57
CA LEU A 202 1.83 -4.40 -8.05
C LEU A 202 1.79 -4.07 -9.54
N CYS A 203 2.60 -3.10 -9.95
CA CYS A 203 2.68 -2.66 -11.33
C CYS A 203 3.96 -1.89 -11.62
N THR A 204 4.35 -1.89 -12.89
CA THR A 204 5.51 -1.13 -13.38
C THR A 204 5.07 -0.13 -14.45
N THR A 205 5.61 1.08 -14.39
CA THR A 205 5.39 2.09 -15.44
C THR A 205 6.33 1.86 -16.61
N LYS A 206 5.99 2.36 -17.79
CA LYS A 206 6.90 2.40 -18.94
C LYS A 206 8.25 3.09 -18.68
N LEU A 207 8.32 3.99 -17.70
CA LEU A 207 9.56 4.66 -17.28
C LEU A 207 10.40 3.78 -16.34
N GLY A 208 10.02 2.52 -16.13
CA GLY A 208 10.71 1.57 -15.26
C GLY A 208 10.48 1.82 -13.76
N THR A 209 9.47 2.61 -13.37
CA THR A 209 9.13 2.76 -11.96
C THR A 209 8.23 1.61 -11.52
N THR A 210 8.72 0.78 -10.61
CA THR A 210 7.96 -0.31 -9.98
C THR A 210 7.25 0.21 -8.75
N TYR A 211 5.97 -0.10 -8.61
CA TYR A 211 5.16 0.17 -7.44
C TYR A 211 4.77 -1.13 -6.74
N TYR A 212 4.72 -1.10 -5.42
CA TYR A 212 4.40 -2.28 -4.62
C TYR A 212 3.60 -1.91 -3.38
N LEU A 213 2.85 -2.90 -2.91
CA LEU A 213 2.13 -2.82 -1.64
C LEU A 213 3.01 -3.35 -0.52
N LEU A 214 3.00 -2.67 0.63
CA LEU A 214 3.52 -3.22 1.87
C LEU A 214 2.36 -3.88 2.61
N LEU A 215 2.52 -5.17 2.89
CA LEU A 215 1.53 -6.03 3.49
C LEU A 215 2.01 -6.53 4.85
N LYS A 216 1.06 -6.79 5.75
CA LYS A 216 1.29 -7.45 7.03
C LYS A 216 0.34 -8.63 7.17
N ARG A 217 0.78 -9.75 7.76
CA ARG A 217 -0.14 -10.84 8.12
C ARG A 217 -1.21 -10.33 9.08
N SER A 218 -2.48 -10.65 8.78
CA SER A 218 -3.60 -10.32 9.65
C SER A 218 -3.45 -11.05 10.98
N ARG A 219 -3.77 -10.35 12.07
CA ARG A 219 -3.83 -10.94 13.42
C ARG A 219 -5.20 -11.56 13.74
N THR A 220 -6.21 -11.23 12.95
CA THR A 220 -7.62 -11.56 13.22
C THR A 220 -8.17 -12.59 12.25
N ILE A 221 -7.60 -12.71 11.05
CA ILE A 221 -8.03 -13.65 10.01
C ILE A 221 -6.82 -14.46 9.57
N GLN A 222 -6.95 -15.78 9.67
CA GLN A 222 -5.91 -16.72 9.25
C GLN A 222 -5.64 -16.61 7.74
N ASP A 223 -4.38 -16.74 7.35
CA ASP A 223 -3.93 -16.76 5.94
C ASP A 223 -4.35 -15.53 5.11
N ALA A 224 -4.57 -14.41 5.78
CA ALA A 224 -4.92 -13.12 5.18
C ALA A 224 -3.87 -12.06 5.49
N PHE A 225 -3.82 -11.04 4.64
CA PHE A 225 -2.92 -9.90 4.73
C PHE A 225 -3.71 -8.59 4.82
N GLU A 226 -3.16 -7.63 5.55
CA GLU A 226 -3.61 -6.24 5.55
C GLU A 226 -2.60 -5.38 4.77
N LYS A 227 -3.06 -4.52 3.88
CA LYS A 227 -2.26 -3.42 3.34
C LYS A 227 -1.94 -2.45 4.47
N VAL A 228 -0.64 -2.18 4.65
CA VAL A 228 -0.11 -1.27 5.67
C VAL A 228 0.77 -0.18 5.08
N GLY A 229 0.94 -0.13 3.76
CA GLY A 229 1.68 0.94 3.11
C GLY A 229 1.88 0.68 1.63
N VAL A 230 2.65 1.57 1.01
CA VAL A 230 3.05 1.50 -0.39
C VAL A 230 4.50 1.94 -0.53
N GLY A 231 5.16 1.45 -1.57
CA GLY A 231 6.48 1.94 -1.94
C GLY A 231 6.67 1.98 -3.44
N ARG A 232 7.76 2.62 -3.85
CA ARG A 232 8.15 2.70 -5.26
C ARG A 232 9.66 2.56 -5.41
N ILE A 233 10.08 1.92 -6.49
CA ILE A 233 11.47 1.84 -6.93
C ILE A 233 11.54 2.56 -8.27
N ARG A 234 12.30 3.65 -8.35
CA ARG A 234 12.55 4.33 -9.62
C ARG A 234 13.59 3.55 -10.40
N GLY A 235 13.24 3.07 -11.59
CA GLY A 235 14.16 2.35 -12.46
C GLY A 235 15.27 3.25 -13.00
N GLY A 236 16.51 2.81 -12.80
CA GLY A 236 17.56 2.94 -13.80
C GLY A 236 17.60 1.66 -14.63
N VAL A 237 18.03 1.74 -15.89
CA VAL A 237 18.11 0.62 -16.82
C VAL A 237 18.80 -0.60 -16.16
N MET A 238 18.06 -1.71 -16.06
CA MET A 238 18.53 -3.05 -15.67
C MET A 238 19.15 -3.20 -14.27
N GLN A 239 18.34 -3.63 -13.29
CA GLN A 239 18.82 -4.55 -12.26
C GLN A 239 17.63 -5.33 -11.67
N ARG A 240 17.49 -6.60 -12.05
CA ARG A 240 16.59 -7.56 -11.38
C ARG A 240 17.08 -7.91 -9.96
N ASP A 241 18.30 -7.52 -9.59
CA ASP A 241 18.89 -7.72 -8.24
C ASP A 241 18.39 -6.69 -7.20
N GLY A 242 17.12 -6.34 -7.28
CA GLY A 242 16.45 -5.35 -6.43
C GLY A 242 15.70 -6.00 -5.26
N LEU A 243 14.64 -5.33 -4.80
CA LEU A 243 13.76 -5.85 -3.74
C LEU A 243 13.11 -7.18 -4.12
N PHE A 244 12.71 -7.34 -5.39
CA PHE A 244 11.96 -8.50 -5.90
C PHE A 244 12.84 -9.57 -6.58
N GLY A 245 14.17 -9.49 -6.47
CA GLY A 245 15.07 -10.42 -7.16
C GLY A 245 14.88 -11.90 -6.78
N ASN A 246 14.43 -12.15 -5.54
CA ASN A 246 14.09 -13.48 -5.00
C ASN A 246 12.60 -13.57 -4.64
N ALA A 247 11.72 -12.80 -5.30
CA ALA A 247 10.30 -12.86 -5.03
C ALA A 247 9.71 -14.19 -5.52
N GLU A 248 8.78 -14.74 -4.75
CA GLU A 248 8.04 -15.94 -5.11
C GLU A 248 6.67 -15.55 -5.67
N GLU A 249 6.23 -16.26 -6.71
CA GLU A 249 4.88 -16.11 -7.23
C GLU A 249 3.90 -16.80 -6.28
N VAL A 250 3.04 -16.03 -5.61
CA VAL A 250 2.11 -16.56 -4.60
C VAL A 250 0.70 -16.03 -4.79
N THR A 251 -0.29 -16.84 -4.40
CA THR A 251 -1.68 -16.41 -4.29
C THR A 251 -1.99 -16.05 -2.84
N LEU A 252 -2.43 -14.83 -2.59
CA LEU A 252 -2.72 -14.33 -1.24
C LEU A 252 -4.05 -13.60 -1.18
N THR A 253 -4.65 -13.56 0.02
CA THR A 253 -5.87 -12.80 0.30
C THR A 253 -5.52 -11.52 1.06
N ILE A 254 -5.92 -10.36 0.52
CA ILE A 254 -5.89 -9.06 1.20
C ILE A 254 -7.29 -8.70 1.68
N ILE A 255 -7.41 -8.39 2.96
CA ILE A 255 -8.68 -8.05 3.65
C ILE A 255 -8.71 -6.60 4.10
#